data_AF-A0A7C2Q412-F1
#
_entry.id   AF-A0A7C2Q412-F1
#
_cell.length_a   1.000
_cell.length_b   1.000
_cell.length_c   1.000
_cell.angle_alpha   90.00
_cell.angle_beta   90.00
_cell.angle_gamma   90.00
#
_symmetry.space_group_name_H-M   'P 1'
#
loop_
_entity.id
_entity.type
_entity.pdbx_description
1 polymer ?
#
loop_
_entity_poly.entity_id
_entity_poly.type
_entity_poly.pdbx_seq_one_letter_code
_entity_poly.pdbx_strand_id
1 'polypeptide(L)'
;MDQLKVPDAPGRGGGEAPAKECPECHAVIAAGYARCPECGYEFPPPERQRHDAKAATAGVLSDQVTHTEYEVRDVRYSVHTKRDAPPDAPQSMRVEYFIGKFTSVSEWVCFEHTGYARWKAEQWWRRRWPDPVPDTAERAVETAQAGGVAWTRKIVVRTVAGEKYDRVVGYTFGPMPEPVPIEEA
;
A
#
# COMPACT_ATOMS: atom_id res chain seq x y z
N MET A 1 -7.09 33.54 -0.41
CA MET A 1 -6.75 33.55 -1.84
C MET A 1 -5.27 33.26 -1.93
N ASP A 2 -4.91 31.99 -1.96
CA ASP A 2 -3.52 31.54 -1.99
C ASP A 2 -3.22 30.96 -3.37
N GLN A 3 -2.14 31.45 -3.98
CA GLN A 3 -1.82 31.31 -5.40
C GLN A 3 -0.99 30.03 -5.63
N LEU A 4 -1.59 29.06 -6.31
CA LEU A 4 -0.90 27.89 -6.87
C LEU A 4 0.08 28.35 -7.97
N LYS A 5 1.38 28.18 -7.73
CA LYS A 5 2.43 28.24 -8.76
C LYS A 5 2.37 26.97 -9.61
N VAL A 6 2.08 27.15 -10.90
CA VAL A 6 2.24 26.14 -11.95
C VAL A 6 3.73 25.99 -12.27
N PRO A 7 4.31 24.79 -12.32
CA PRO A 7 5.67 24.61 -12.82
C PRO A 7 5.70 24.66 -14.36
N ASP A 8 6.70 25.36 -14.89
CA ASP A 8 6.98 25.57 -16.31
C ASP A 8 7.19 24.29 -17.13
N ALA A 9 6.92 24.43 -18.42
CA ALA A 9 6.98 23.41 -19.47
C ALA A 9 8.34 22.67 -19.56
N PRO A 10 8.36 21.40 -19.98
CA PRO A 10 9.59 20.65 -20.13
C PRO A 10 10.49 21.29 -21.21
N GLY A 11 11.72 21.55 -20.79
CA GLY A 11 12.77 22.16 -21.58
C GLY A 11 13.05 21.43 -22.89
N ARG A 12 13.32 22.25 -23.90
CA ARG A 12 13.85 21.90 -25.22
C ARG A 12 15.21 21.20 -25.04
N GLY A 13 15.20 19.88 -24.92
CA GLY A 13 16.41 19.07 -25.02
C GLY A 13 16.89 19.10 -26.47
N GLY A 14 18.11 19.60 -26.70
CA GLY A 14 18.81 19.51 -27.98
C GLY A 14 19.22 18.07 -28.28
N GLY A 15 18.25 17.20 -28.55
CA GLY A 15 18.49 15.85 -29.00
C GLY A 15 18.87 15.87 -30.47
N GLU A 16 20.11 15.50 -30.77
CA GLU A 16 20.56 15.23 -32.13
C GLU A 16 19.55 14.29 -32.81
N ALA A 17 19.02 14.71 -33.96
CA ALA A 17 17.99 13.93 -34.64
C ALA A 17 18.57 12.54 -34.98
N PRO A 18 17.87 11.44 -34.67
CA PRO A 18 18.38 10.11 -34.94
C PRO A 18 18.67 9.96 -36.43
N ALA A 19 19.90 9.54 -36.75
CA ALA A 19 20.37 9.25 -38.09
C ALA A 19 20.63 7.75 -38.27
N LYS A 20 20.57 7.28 -39.51
CA LYS A 20 20.89 5.90 -39.92
C LYS A 20 21.80 5.92 -41.13
N GLU A 21 22.61 4.88 -41.29
CA GLU A 21 23.49 4.70 -42.45
C GLU A 21 22.80 3.85 -43.53
N CYS A 22 22.92 4.25 -44.79
CA CYS A 22 22.42 3.47 -45.92
C CYS A 22 23.29 2.23 -46.15
N PRO A 23 22.73 1.01 -46.22
CA PRO A 23 23.53 -0.21 -46.42
C PRO A 23 24.09 -0.35 -47.83
N GLU A 24 23.61 0.42 -48.81
CA GLU A 24 24.03 0.31 -50.21
C GLU A 24 25.11 1.34 -50.59
N CYS A 25 24.96 2.59 -50.14
CA CYS A 25 25.87 3.69 -50.49
C CYS A 25 26.58 4.32 -49.28
N HIS A 26 26.34 3.82 -48.07
CA HIS A 26 26.95 4.29 -46.81
C HIS A 26 26.69 5.77 -46.47
N ALA A 27 25.71 6.40 -47.11
CA ALA A 27 25.30 7.76 -46.77
C ALA A 27 24.62 7.81 -45.39
N VAL A 28 24.99 8.80 -44.57
CA VAL A 28 24.32 9.09 -43.28
C VAL A 28 23.08 9.92 -43.55
N ILE A 29 21.91 9.38 -43.23
CA ILE A 29 20.60 9.98 -43.52
C ILE A 29 19.75 10.07 -42.26
N ALA A 30 18.80 11.00 -42.20
CA ALA A 30 17.89 11.08 -41.07
C ALA A 30 17.01 9.82 -40.97
N ALA A 31 16.80 9.30 -39.76
CA ALA A 31 16.15 8.01 -39.53
C ALA A 31 14.72 7.92 -40.10
N GLY A 32 14.04 9.06 -40.24
CA GLY A 32 12.67 9.17 -40.76
C GLY A 32 12.50 8.95 -42.27
N TYR A 33 13.56 8.90 -43.06
CA TYR A 33 13.47 8.66 -44.51
C TYR A 33 13.11 7.20 -44.82
N ALA A 34 12.04 6.97 -45.58
CA ALA A 34 11.67 5.64 -46.06
C ALA A 34 12.54 5.17 -47.25
N ARG A 35 13.14 6.10 -48.00
CA ARG A 35 14.07 5.82 -49.10
C ARG A 35 15.32 6.69 -48.99
N CYS A 36 16.47 6.13 -49.36
CA CYS A 36 17.73 6.87 -49.39
C CYS A 36 17.66 7.96 -50.48
N PRO A 37 17.94 9.24 -50.17
CA PRO A 37 17.94 10.31 -51.17
C PRO A 37 19.10 10.19 -52.18
N GLU A 38 20.18 9.47 -51.84
CA GLU A 38 21.37 9.37 -52.68
C GLU A 38 21.28 8.22 -53.71
N CYS A 39 20.83 7.03 -53.30
CA CYS A 39 20.79 5.84 -54.18
C CYS A 39 19.39 5.27 -54.41
N GLY A 40 18.37 5.77 -53.72
CA GLY A 40 17.00 5.28 -53.86
C GLY A 40 16.67 4.00 -53.08
N TYR A 41 17.61 3.42 -52.32
CA TYR A 41 17.40 2.24 -51.49
C TYR A 41 16.17 2.40 -50.57
N GLU A 42 15.24 1.44 -50.60
CA GLU A 42 14.04 1.44 -49.76
C GLU A 42 14.34 0.78 -48.41
N PHE A 43 14.27 1.57 -47.33
CA PHE A 43 14.48 1.06 -45.99
C PHE A 43 13.28 0.22 -45.56
N PRO A 44 13.51 -0.89 -44.84
CA PRO A 44 12.41 -1.66 -44.28
C PRO A 44 11.53 -0.75 -43.43
N PRO A 45 10.19 -0.88 -43.52
CA PRO A 45 9.30 -0.09 -42.71
C PRO A 45 9.69 -0.28 -41.24
N PRO A 46 9.78 0.80 -40.44
CA PRO A 46 10.14 0.67 -39.04
C PRO A 46 9.15 -0.31 -38.43
N GLU A 47 9.67 -1.37 -37.79
CA GLU A 47 8.87 -2.30 -37.02
C GLU A 47 8.21 -1.47 -35.92
N ARG A 48 6.99 -1.01 -36.20
CA ARG A 48 6.05 -0.60 -35.18
C ARG A 48 5.69 -1.91 -34.52
N GLN A 49 6.53 -2.36 -33.59
CA GLN A 49 6.08 -3.28 -32.58
C GLN A 49 4.89 -2.58 -31.94
N ARG A 50 3.70 -2.98 -32.36
CA ARG A 50 2.52 -2.89 -31.53
C ARG A 50 2.93 -3.70 -30.33
N HIS A 51 3.41 -3.03 -29.28
CA HIS A 51 3.68 -3.69 -28.03
C HIS A 51 2.37 -4.39 -27.67
N ASP A 52 2.36 -5.72 -27.86
CA ASP A 52 1.41 -6.57 -27.18
C ASP A 52 1.48 -6.16 -25.71
N ALA A 53 0.31 -5.88 -25.11
CA ALA A 53 0.19 -5.41 -23.74
C ALA A 53 0.51 -6.52 -22.72
N LYS A 54 1.57 -7.28 -22.96
CA LYS A 54 2.15 -8.27 -22.07
C LYS A 54 3.64 -8.00 -21.98
N ALA A 55 4.00 -7.20 -20.97
CA ALA A 55 5.37 -7.04 -20.54
C ALA A 55 5.96 -8.44 -20.24
N ALA A 56 7.14 -8.71 -20.81
CA ALA A 56 7.95 -9.87 -20.46
C ALA A 56 8.21 -9.85 -18.94
N THR A 57 8.01 -10.99 -18.27
CA THR A 57 8.22 -11.21 -16.84
C THR A 57 9.70 -11.32 -16.49
N ALA A 58 10.49 -10.34 -16.91
CA ALA A 58 11.87 -10.11 -16.48
C ALA A 58 12.08 -8.61 -16.26
N GLY A 59 11.12 -7.98 -15.58
CA GLY A 59 11.22 -6.61 -15.09
C GLY A 59 11.49 -6.63 -13.59
N VAL A 60 12.62 -6.02 -13.20
CA VAL A 60 12.97 -5.52 -11.86
C VAL A 60 11.88 -5.75 -10.79
N LEU A 61 12.07 -6.79 -9.98
CA LEU A 61 11.14 -7.29 -8.94
C LEU A 61 10.95 -6.36 -7.72
N SER A 62 11.40 -5.10 -7.76
CA SER A 62 11.44 -4.25 -6.55
C SER A 62 10.07 -3.73 -6.10
N ASP A 63 9.07 -3.68 -6.99
CA ASP A 63 7.82 -2.96 -6.71
C ASP A 63 6.57 -3.85 -6.75
N GLN A 64 6.73 -5.18 -6.68
CA GLN A 64 5.57 -6.07 -6.67
C GLN A 64 4.79 -5.93 -5.36
N VAL A 65 3.55 -5.44 -5.48
CA VAL A 65 2.57 -5.36 -4.39
C VAL A 65 1.60 -6.51 -4.50
N THR A 66 1.45 -7.28 -3.42
CA THR A 66 0.45 -8.35 -3.33
C THR A 66 -0.55 -8.05 -2.23
N HIS A 67 -1.81 -8.41 -2.46
CA HIS A 67 -2.89 -8.38 -1.47
C HIS A 67 -3.37 -9.80 -1.28
N THR A 68 -3.16 -10.35 -0.08
CA THR A 68 -3.56 -11.72 0.24
C THR A 68 -4.63 -11.70 1.30
N GLU A 69 -5.75 -12.35 1.03
CA GLU A 69 -6.80 -12.56 2.02
C GLU A 69 -6.46 -13.80 2.87
N TYR A 70 -6.57 -13.66 4.19
CA TYR A 70 -6.37 -14.75 5.13
C TYR A 70 -7.58 -14.93 6.03
N GLU A 71 -7.98 -16.17 6.26
CA GLU A 71 -8.90 -16.53 7.33
C GLU A 71 -8.21 -16.40 8.69
N VAL A 72 -8.87 -15.71 9.62
CA VAL A 72 -8.39 -15.51 10.97
C VAL A 72 -8.93 -16.61 11.87
N ARG A 73 -8.01 -17.32 12.53
CA ARG A 73 -8.33 -18.43 13.44
C ARG A 73 -8.42 -17.97 14.89
N ASP A 74 -7.59 -17.03 15.28
CA ASP A 74 -7.56 -16.45 16.61
C ASP A 74 -7.15 -14.97 16.53
N VAL A 75 -7.56 -14.17 17.51
CA VAL A 75 -7.15 -12.76 17.66
C VAL A 75 -6.73 -12.51 19.09
N ARG A 76 -5.54 -11.94 19.27
CA ARG A 76 -5.05 -11.52 20.59
C ARG A 76 -4.84 -10.03 20.65
N TYR A 77 -5.20 -9.46 21.79
CA TYR A 77 -5.05 -8.05 22.11
C TYR A 77 -4.09 -7.91 23.29
N SER A 78 -3.13 -7.00 23.16
CA SER A 78 -2.17 -6.71 24.23
C SER A 78 -1.73 -5.26 24.18
N VAL A 79 -1.44 -4.66 25.33
CA VAL A 79 -0.83 -3.33 25.39
C VAL A 79 0.63 -3.44 24.90
N HIS A 80 1.04 -2.49 24.06
CA HIS A 80 2.38 -2.41 23.51
C HIS A 80 2.98 -1.03 23.74
N THR A 81 4.14 -1.04 24.40
CA THR A 81 5.07 0.08 24.48
C THR A 81 6.21 -0.16 23.51
N LYS A 82 6.58 0.86 22.74
CA LYS A 82 7.73 0.79 21.83
C LYS A 82 9.00 0.50 22.64
N ARG A 83 9.93 -0.27 22.05
CA ARG A 83 11.25 -0.52 22.67
C ARG A 83 11.95 0.80 22.99
N ASP A 84 12.56 0.87 24.17
CA ASP A 84 13.31 2.03 24.69
C ASP A 84 12.48 3.31 24.84
N ALA A 85 11.15 3.19 24.89
CA ALA A 85 10.29 4.34 25.13
C ALA A 85 10.40 4.82 26.59
N PRO A 86 10.32 6.14 26.85
CA PRO A 86 10.26 6.66 28.21
C PRO A 86 8.99 6.20 28.94
N PRO A 87 8.94 6.26 30.28
CA PRO A 87 7.81 5.75 31.07
C PRO A 87 6.46 6.41 30.75
N ASP A 88 6.47 7.64 30.27
CA ASP A 88 5.31 8.46 29.91
C ASP A 88 4.98 8.42 28.40
N ALA A 89 5.67 7.57 27.63
CA ALA A 89 5.40 7.44 26.21
C ALA A 89 4.01 6.85 25.95
N PRO A 90 3.28 7.36 24.94
CA PRO A 90 1.95 6.87 24.63
C PRO A 90 2.00 5.41 24.20
N GLN A 91 1.11 4.60 24.76
CA GLN A 91 1.00 3.19 24.45
C GLN A 91 0.10 2.97 23.23
N SER A 92 0.17 1.75 22.70
CA SER A 92 -0.64 1.30 21.57
C SER A 92 -1.22 -0.07 21.87
N MET A 93 -2.42 -0.35 21.37
CA MET A 93 -2.96 -1.70 21.39
C MET A 93 -2.35 -2.47 20.21
N ARG A 94 -1.65 -3.57 20.49
CA ARG A 94 -1.23 -4.54 19.48
C ARG A 94 -2.37 -5.53 19.26
N VAL A 95 -2.77 -5.69 18.02
CA VAL A 95 -3.74 -6.69 17.58
C VAL A 95 -2.99 -7.74 16.78
N GLU A 96 -3.01 -8.98 17.23
CA GLU A 96 -2.33 -10.10 16.58
C GLU A 96 -3.36 -11.07 15.99
N TYR A 97 -3.37 -11.19 14.67
CA TYR A 97 -4.24 -12.08 13.92
C TYR A 97 -3.51 -13.38 13.59
N PHE A 98 -4.00 -14.51 14.12
CA PHE A 98 -3.45 -15.82 13.81
C PHE A 98 -4.08 -16.35 12.52
N ILE A 99 -3.30 -16.38 11.45
CA ILE A 99 -3.74 -16.74 10.09
C ILE A 99 -3.30 -18.16 9.67
N GLY A 100 -2.52 -18.82 10.52
CA GLY A 100 -2.06 -20.19 10.32
C GLY A 100 -1.71 -20.84 11.66
N LYS A 101 -1.21 -22.08 11.63
CA LYS A 101 -0.85 -22.80 12.86
C LYS A 101 0.30 -22.13 13.63
N PHE A 102 1.22 -21.48 12.92
CA PHE A 102 2.40 -20.84 13.49
C PHE A 102 2.68 -19.46 12.86
N THR A 103 1.66 -18.86 12.26
CA THR A 103 1.81 -17.62 11.49
C THR A 103 0.78 -16.62 11.97
N SER A 104 1.25 -15.43 12.35
CA SER A 104 0.43 -14.32 12.78
C SER A 104 0.86 -13.03 12.08
N VAL A 105 -0.06 -12.09 11.95
CA VAL A 105 0.19 -10.72 11.47
C VAL A 105 -0.27 -9.76 12.55
N SER A 106 0.54 -8.75 12.84
CA SER A 106 0.21 -7.74 13.86
C SER A 106 -0.07 -6.39 13.23
N GLU A 107 -1.04 -5.66 13.79
CA GLU A 107 -1.18 -4.23 13.60
C GLU A 107 -1.16 -3.51 14.96
N TRP A 108 -0.87 -2.22 14.94
CA TRP A 108 -0.84 -1.37 16.12
C TRP A 108 -1.90 -0.27 16.01
N VAL A 109 -2.70 -0.14 17.06
CA VAL A 109 -3.81 0.80 17.16
C VAL A 109 -3.49 1.81 18.27
N CYS A 110 -3.22 3.05 17.86
CA CYS A 110 -2.60 4.06 18.71
C CYS A 110 -3.65 4.96 19.40
N PHE A 111 -4.33 4.44 20.44
CA PHE A 111 -5.35 5.21 21.17
C PHE A 111 -4.76 6.42 21.92
N GLU A 112 -3.59 6.30 22.54
CA GLU A 112 -3.03 7.40 23.36
C GLU A 112 -2.27 8.46 22.55
N HIS A 113 -2.13 8.25 21.24
CA HIS A 113 -1.47 9.22 20.38
C HIS A 113 -2.42 10.38 20.05
N THR A 114 -1.92 11.39 19.35
CA THR A 114 -2.72 12.50 18.81
C THR A 114 -2.63 12.54 17.28
N GLY A 115 -3.44 13.40 16.65
CA GLY A 115 -3.41 13.62 15.21
C GLY A 115 -3.80 12.39 14.38
N TYR A 116 -3.06 12.14 13.31
CA TYR A 116 -3.40 11.09 12.33
C TYR A 116 -3.44 9.67 12.92
N ALA A 117 -2.52 9.37 13.85
CA ALA A 117 -2.46 8.05 14.50
C ALA A 117 -3.71 7.79 15.36
N ARG A 118 -4.13 8.78 16.15
CA ARG A 118 -5.40 8.74 16.91
C ARG A 118 -6.59 8.59 16.00
N TRP A 119 -6.68 9.41 14.96
CA TRP A 119 -7.77 9.35 14.00
C TRP A 119 -7.90 7.94 13.39
N LYS A 120 -6.79 7.31 12.98
CA LYS A 120 -6.78 5.92 12.50
C LYS A 120 -7.27 4.93 13.56
N ALA A 121 -6.89 5.10 14.82
CA ALA A 121 -7.36 4.27 15.93
C ALA A 121 -8.88 4.39 16.14
N GLU A 122 -9.41 5.61 16.11
CA GLU A 122 -10.85 5.84 16.20
C GLU A 122 -11.62 5.20 15.04
N GLN A 123 -11.12 5.30 13.81
CA GLN A 123 -11.73 4.64 12.65
C GLN A 123 -11.66 3.12 12.77
N TRP A 124 -10.58 2.57 13.33
CA TRP A 124 -10.46 1.15 13.59
C TRP A 124 -11.51 0.67 14.61
N TRP A 125 -11.74 1.44 15.66
CA TRP A 125 -12.69 1.15 16.75
C TRP A 125 -14.14 1.20 16.29
N ARG A 126 -14.56 2.32 15.68
CA ARG A 126 -15.94 2.55 15.23
C ARG A 126 -16.46 1.52 14.23
N ARG A 127 -15.56 0.82 13.52
CA ARG A 127 -15.92 -0.28 12.60
C ARG A 127 -16.25 -1.58 13.32
N ARG A 128 -15.84 -1.73 14.58
CA ARG A 128 -15.93 -2.97 15.36
C ARG A 128 -16.84 -2.86 16.58
N TRP A 129 -17.04 -1.66 17.09
CA TRP A 129 -17.80 -1.42 18.30
C TRP A 129 -18.55 -0.08 18.25
N PRO A 130 -19.80 -0.02 18.74
CA PRO A 130 -20.58 1.21 18.74
C PRO A 130 -20.29 2.13 19.94
N ASP A 131 -19.73 1.63 21.05
CA ASP A 131 -19.46 2.46 22.23
C ASP A 131 -18.32 3.46 21.99
N PRO A 132 -18.20 4.50 22.86
CA PRO A 132 -17.16 5.50 22.74
C PRO A 132 -15.75 4.92 22.57
N VAL A 133 -14.94 5.65 21.79
CA VAL A 133 -13.55 5.26 21.55
C VAL A 133 -12.76 5.43 22.86
N PRO A 134 -12.03 4.40 23.31
CA PRO A 134 -11.23 4.47 24.52
C PRO A 134 -10.06 5.47 24.37
N ASP A 135 -9.72 6.13 25.48
CA ASP A 135 -8.60 7.08 25.51
C ASP A 135 -7.25 6.41 25.75
N THR A 136 -7.23 5.24 26.38
CA THR A 136 -6.01 4.47 26.66
C THR A 136 -5.95 3.15 25.91
N ALA A 137 -4.74 2.68 25.62
CA ALA A 137 -4.51 1.36 25.02
C ALA A 137 -4.95 0.24 25.95
N GLU A 138 -4.76 0.40 27.26
CA GLU A 138 -5.21 -0.54 28.29
C GLU A 138 -6.73 -0.75 28.25
N ARG A 139 -7.51 0.34 28.31
CA ARG A 139 -8.98 0.30 28.23
C ARG A 139 -9.46 -0.38 26.95
N ALA A 140 -8.78 -0.11 25.84
CA ALA A 140 -9.10 -0.73 24.54
C ALA A 140 -8.85 -2.25 24.56
N VAL A 141 -7.73 -2.69 25.13
CA VAL A 141 -7.38 -4.11 25.26
C VAL A 141 -8.36 -4.84 26.16
N GLU A 142 -8.66 -4.29 27.34
CA GLU A 142 -9.64 -4.86 28.28
C GLU A 142 -11.00 -5.08 27.60
N THR A 143 -11.50 -4.05 26.94
CA THR A 143 -12.80 -4.08 26.26
C THR A 143 -12.79 -5.10 25.12
N ALA A 144 -11.72 -5.15 24.32
CA ALA A 144 -11.59 -6.11 23.23
C ALA A 144 -11.52 -7.56 23.75
N GLN A 145 -10.78 -7.82 24.83
CA GLN A 145 -10.70 -9.13 25.47
C GLN A 145 -12.03 -9.56 26.10
N ALA A 146 -12.83 -8.61 26.58
CA ALA A 146 -14.18 -8.84 27.07
C ALA A 146 -15.22 -9.08 25.95
N GLY A 147 -14.81 -9.08 24.68
CA GLY A 147 -15.71 -9.30 23.54
C GLY A 147 -16.43 -8.04 23.05
N GLY A 148 -16.04 -6.84 23.52
CA GLY A 148 -16.56 -5.56 23.08
C GLY A 148 -16.02 -5.09 21.72
N VAL A 149 -15.55 -6.00 20.85
CA VAL A 149 -15.21 -5.67 19.46
C VAL A 149 -15.64 -6.80 18.55
N ALA A 150 -16.17 -6.47 17.38
CA ALA A 150 -16.60 -7.47 16.40
C ALA A 150 -15.46 -8.43 16.05
N TRP A 151 -15.78 -9.73 16.06
CA TRP A 151 -14.84 -10.78 15.67
C TRP A 151 -14.31 -10.55 14.26
N THR A 152 -13.00 -10.62 14.06
CA THR A 152 -12.41 -10.49 12.71
C THR A 152 -12.34 -11.85 12.07
N ARG A 153 -13.11 -12.09 11.01
CA ARG A 153 -13.16 -13.37 10.29
C ARG A 153 -12.04 -13.50 9.26
N LYS A 154 -11.77 -12.41 8.55
CA LYS A 154 -10.72 -12.37 7.53
C LYS A 154 -9.98 -11.04 7.56
N ILE A 155 -8.71 -11.07 7.17
CA ILE A 155 -7.91 -9.87 6.93
C ILE A 155 -7.32 -9.90 5.53
N VAL A 156 -7.14 -8.72 4.95
CA VAL A 156 -6.35 -8.55 3.71
C VAL A 156 -5.01 -7.96 4.10
N VAL A 157 -3.95 -8.68 3.79
CA VAL A 157 -2.56 -8.28 4.08
C VAL A 157 -1.90 -7.83 2.80
N ARG A 158 -1.38 -6.61 2.82
CA ARG A 158 -0.57 -6.01 1.76
C ARG A 158 0.90 -6.28 2.04
N THR A 159 1.55 -6.94 1.10
CA THR A 159 3.00 -7.16 1.08
C THR A 159 3.59 -6.41 -0.10
N VAL A 160 4.74 -5.78 0.11
CA VAL A 160 5.49 -5.09 -0.95
C VAL A 160 6.88 -5.68 -0.98
N ALA A 161 7.34 -6.08 -2.16
CA ALA A 161 8.70 -6.56 -2.34
C ALA A 161 9.71 -5.54 -1.78
N GLY A 162 10.62 -6.00 -0.93
CA GLY A 162 11.63 -5.14 -0.28
C GLY A 162 11.16 -4.36 0.94
N GLU A 163 9.86 -4.26 1.25
CA GLU A 163 9.42 -3.73 2.55
C GLU A 163 9.62 -4.80 3.64
N LYS A 164 10.09 -4.35 4.81
CA LYS A 164 10.35 -5.24 5.95
C LYS A 164 9.07 -5.78 6.61
N TYR A 165 7.96 -5.05 6.51
CA TYR A 165 6.76 -5.31 7.28
C TYR A 165 5.51 -5.28 6.39
N ASP A 166 4.71 -6.33 6.53
CA ASP A 166 3.38 -6.41 5.93
C ASP A 166 2.40 -5.46 6.63
N ARG A 167 1.33 -5.08 5.93
CA ARG A 167 0.30 -4.19 6.46
C ARG A 167 -1.08 -4.79 6.29
N VAL A 168 -1.87 -4.81 7.35
CA VAL A 168 -3.29 -5.14 7.24
C VAL A 168 -4.02 -3.94 6.62
N VAL A 169 -4.71 -4.16 5.50
CA VAL A 169 -5.37 -3.11 4.71
C VAL A 169 -6.88 -3.31 4.58
N GLY A 170 -7.39 -4.50 4.87
CA GLY A 170 -8.80 -4.84 4.77
C GLY A 170 -9.24 -5.84 5.83
N TYR A 171 -10.55 -5.85 6.11
CA TYR A 171 -11.16 -6.68 7.14
C TYR A 171 -12.52 -7.20 6.67
N THR A 172 -12.84 -8.42 7.06
CA THR A 172 -14.22 -8.94 7.08
C THR A 172 -14.56 -9.27 8.53
N PHE A 173 -15.59 -8.62 9.06
CA PHE A 173 -16.04 -8.84 10.43
C PHE A 173 -17.18 -9.86 10.51
N GLY A 174 -17.29 -10.49 11.67
CA GLY A 174 -18.50 -11.17 12.11
C GLY A 174 -19.60 -10.18 12.51
N PRO A 175 -20.69 -10.67 13.10
CA PRO A 175 -21.69 -9.78 13.69
C PRO A 175 -21.03 -8.87 14.72
N MET A 176 -21.52 -7.64 14.80
CA MET A 176 -21.14 -6.73 15.87
C MET A 176 -21.66 -7.32 17.20
N PRO A 177 -20.88 -7.27 18.29
CA PRO A 177 -21.36 -7.77 19.57
C PRO A 177 -22.56 -6.94 20.02
N GLU A 178 -23.46 -7.55 20.78
CA GLU A 178 -24.63 -6.84 21.28
C GLU A 178 -24.20 -5.79 22.32
N PRO A 179 -24.78 -4.58 22.28
CA PRO A 179 -24.51 -3.59 23.32
C PRO A 179 -24.96 -4.13 24.67
N VAL A 180 -24.11 -3.99 25.69
CA VAL A 180 -24.48 -4.37 27.05
C VAL A 180 -25.52 -3.35 27.56
N PRO A 181 -26.74 -3.76 27.94
CA PRO A 181 -27.70 -2.83 28.50
C PRO A 181 -27.14 -2.24 29.79
N ILE A 182 -27.19 -0.92 29.89
CA ILE A 182 -26.82 -0.20 31.12
C ILE A 182 -27.96 -0.48 32.11
N GLU A 183 -27.74 -1.34 33.11
CA GLU A 183 -28.69 -1.44 34.23
C GLU A 183 -28.65 -0.10 34.97
N GLU A 184 -29.74 0.69 34.85
CA GLU A 184 -29.94 1.89 35.66
C GLU A 184 -30.07 1.46 37.13
N ALA A 185 -29.06 1.79 37.93
CA ALA A 185 -29.01 1.53 39.37
C ALA A 185 -29.82 2.56 40.18
#